data_AF-A0A1G8C4X7-F1
#
_entry.id   AF-A0A1G8C4X7-F1
#
_cell.length_a   1.000
_cell.length_b   1.000
_cell.length_c   1.000
_cell.angle_alpha   90.00
_cell.angle_beta   90.00
_cell.angle_gamma   90.00
#
_symmetry.space_group_name_H-M   'P 1'
#
loop_
_entity.id
_entity.type
_entity.pdbx_description
1 polymer ?
#
loop_
_entity_poly.entity_id
_entity_poly.type
_entity_poly.pdbx_seq_one_letter_code
_entity_poly.pdbx_strand_id
1 'polypeptide(L)' 'MPGRGAWVHETHACVDAALRRRAFVRALRVSGPLDTQTFEKRLNGYGNKVNGSK' A
#
# COMPACT_ATOMS: atom_id res chain seq x y z
N MET A 1 -19.54 5.60 4.56
CA MET A 1 -18.27 6.23 4.96
C MET A 1 -17.91 7.26 3.90
N PRO A 2 -18.04 8.58 4.14
CA PRO A 2 -17.81 9.56 3.09
C PRO A 2 -16.31 9.88 3.04
N GLY A 3 -15.59 9.19 2.17
CA GLY A 3 -14.17 9.43 1.95
C GLY A 3 -13.62 8.52 0.88
N ARG A 4 -12.86 9.09 -0.06
CA ARG A 4 -12.17 8.34 -1.11
C ARG A 4 -10.92 7.70 -0.51
N GLY A 5 -10.77 6.39 -0.64
CA GLY A 5 -9.63 5.64 -0.13
C GLY A 5 -9.35 4.42 -1.00
N ALA A 6 -8.15 3.88 -0.85
CA ALA A 6 -7.75 2.62 -1.48
C ALA A 6 -7.33 1.64 -0.39
N TRP A 7 -7.72 0.38 -0.57
CA TRP A 7 -7.38 -0.72 0.31
C TRP A 7 -6.50 -1.69 -0.45
N VAL A 8 -5.48 -2.20 0.24
CA VAL A 8 -4.48 -3.12 -0.31
C VAL A 8 -4.10 -4.07 0.82
N HIS A 9 -3.74 -5.31 0.48
CA HIS A 9 -3.20 -6.23 1.46
C HIS A 9 -1.85 -5.72 1.99
N GLU A 10 -1.58 -5.95 3.27
CA GLU A 10 -0.33 -5.57 3.94
C GLU A 10 0.83 -6.54 3.62
N THR A 11 1.06 -6.72 2.32
CA THR A 11 2.15 -7.51 1.76
C THR A 11 2.89 -6.69 0.70
N HIS A 12 4.20 -6.91 0.58
CA HIS A 12 5.04 -6.16 -0.37
C HIS A 12 4.56 -6.31 -1.81
N ALA A 13 4.24 -7.53 -2.23
CA ALA A 13 3.77 -7.82 -3.58
C ALA A 13 2.47 -7.08 -3.94
N CYS A 14 1.52 -6.97 -3.01
CA CYS A 14 0.26 -6.28 -3.25
C CYS A 14 0.44 -4.76 -3.33
N VAL A 15 1.27 -4.18 -2.46
CA VAL A 15 1.59 -2.75 -2.51
C VAL A 15 2.36 -2.40 -3.78
N ASP A 16 3.37 -3.19 -4.16
CA ASP A 16 4.14 -2.98 -5.40
C ASP A 16 3.27 -3.06 -6.65
N ALA A 17 2.32 -4.00 -6.69
CA ALA A 17 1.36 -4.10 -7.79
C ALA A 17 0.44 -2.86 -7.84
N ALA A 18 -0.03 -2.39 -6.69
CA ALA A 18 -0.89 -1.21 -6.60
C ALA A 18 -0.16 0.09 -6.98
N LEU A 19 1.12 0.22 -6.61
CA LEU A 19 1.99 1.34 -6.99
C LEU A 19 2.27 1.34 -8.51
N ARG A 20 2.70 0.20 -9.07
CA ARG A 20 2.92 0.05 -10.52
C ARG A 20 1.68 0.40 -11.34
N ARG A 21 0.50 0.02 -10.84
CA ARG A 21 -0.80 0.32 -11.49
C ARG A 21 -1.32 1.72 -11.19
N ARG A 22 -0.62 2.55 -10.40
CA ARG A 22 -1.05 3.88 -9.97
C ARG A 22 -2.42 3.88 -9.28
N ALA A 23 -2.74 2.83 -8.53
CA ALA A 23 -4.05 2.65 -7.90
C ALA A 23 -4.35 3.73 -6.84
N PHE A 24 -3.37 4.03 -5.97
CA PHE A 24 -3.50 5.06 -4.93
C PHE A 24 -3.63 6.46 -5.52
N VAL A 25 -2.80 6.78 -6.52
CA VAL A 25 -2.82 8.07 -7.23
C VAL A 25 -4.20 8.33 -7.82
N ARG A 26 -4.82 7.31 -8.44
CA ARG A 26 -6.17 7.40 -8.99
C ARG A 26 -7.25 7.52 -7.90
N ALA A 27 -7.18 6.69 -6.86
CA ALA A 27 -8.17 6.69 -5.79
C ALA A 27 -8.17 8.00 -4.97
N LEU A 28 -6.97 8.56 -4.73
CA LEU A 28 -6.75 9.78 -3.97
C LEU A 28 -6.75 11.05 -4.86
N ARG A 29 -6.75 10.91 -6.19
CA ARG A 29 -6.63 12.02 -7.18
C ARG A 29 -5.41 12.91 -6.93
N VAL A 30 -4.27 12.31 -6.63
CA VAL A 30 -3.00 13.03 -6.46
C VAL A 30 -2.35 13.19 -7.83
N SER A 31 -1.74 14.33 -8.13
CA SER A 31 -1.07 14.55 -9.43
C SER A 31 0.43 14.20 -9.39
N GLY A 32 1.02 14.04 -8.20
CA GLY A 32 2.45 13.82 -8.02
C GLY A 32 2.81 12.37 -7.62
N PRO A 33 4.12 12.05 -7.62
CA PRO A 33 4.60 10.78 -7.09
C PRO A 33 4.20 10.68 -5.61
N LEU A 34 3.53 9.58 -5.27
CA LEU A 34 3.18 9.29 -3.89
C LEU A 34 4.47 8.84 -3.18
N ASP A 35 4.79 9.41 -2.02
CA ASP A 35 5.90 8.92 -1.22
C ASP A 35 5.61 7.49 -0.76
N THR A 36 6.41 6.55 -1.22
CA THR A 36 6.23 5.12 -0.94
C THR A 36 7.03 4.64 0.27
N GLN A 37 7.93 5.48 0.81
CA GLN A 37 8.76 5.12 1.96
C GLN A 37 7.92 4.80 3.20
N THR A 38 6.77 5.45 3.33
CA THR A 38 5.81 5.18 4.40
C THR A 38 5.22 3.76 4.31
N PHE A 39 5.02 3.22 3.10
CA PHE A 39 4.54 1.84 2.94
C PHE A 39 5.59 0.83 3.36
N GLU A 40 6.85 1.03 3.02
CA GLU A 40 7.94 0.11 3.40
C GLU A 40 8.07 0.01 4.93
N LYS A 41 8.06 1.16 5.62
CA LYS A 41 8.12 1.18 7.09
C LYS A 41 6.93 0.47 7.74
N ARG A 42 5.73 0.62 7.16
CA ARG A 42 4.52 -0.05 7.65
C ARG A 42 4.57 -1.55 7.36
N LEU A 43 4.86 -1.92 6.12
CA LEU A 43 4.97 -3.30 5.67
C LEU A 43 6.05 -4.08 6.40
N ASN A 44 7.18 -3.47 6.77
CA ASN A 44 8.19 -4.13 7.60
C ASN A 44 7.62 -4.61 8.95
N GLY A 45 6.65 -3.88 9.51
CA GLY A 45 5.90 -4.28 10.70
C GLY A 45 4.86 -5.39 10.46
N TYR A 46 4.37 -5.55 9.23
CA TYR A 46 3.41 -6.61 8.84
C TYR A 46 4.09 -7.88 8.30
N GLY A 47 5.25 -7.74 7.65
CA GLY A 47 6.08 -8.83 7.14
C GLY A 47 6.51 -9.80 8.23
N ASN A 48 6.73 -9.29 9.46
CA ASN A 48 7.02 -10.14 10.63
C ASN A 48 5.79 -10.92 11.14
N LYS A 49 4.56 -10.47 10.84
CA LYS A 49 3.31 -11.13 11.28
C LYS A 49 2.81 -12.17 10.28
N VAL A 50 2.99 -11.95 8.98
CA VAL A 50 2.50 -12.88 7.94
C VAL A 50 3.38 -14.11 7.75
N ASN A 51 4.64 -14.05 8.18
CA ASN A 51 5.55 -15.22 8.19
C ASN A 51 5.39 -16.09 9.46
N GLY A 52 4.49 -15.72 10.38
CA GLY A 52 4.19 -16.46 11.60
C GLY A 52 2.97 -17.40 11.50
N SER A 53 2.36 -17.54 10.32
CA SER A 53 1.27 -18.48 10.10
C SER A 53 1.79 -19.75 9.43
N LYS A 54 2.40 -20.63 10.22
CA LYS A 54 2.44 -22.06 9.91
C LYS A 54 1.91 -22.83 11.11
#